data_AF-A0A9E2Y3Q9-F1
#
_entry.id   AF-A0A9E2Y3Q9-F1
#
_cell.length_a   1.000
_cell.length_b   1.000
_cell.length_c   1.000
_cell.angle_alpha   90.00
_cell.angle_beta   90.00
_cell.angle_gamma   90.00
#
_symmetry.space_group_name_H-M   'P 1'
#
loop_
_entity.id
_entity.type
_entity.pdbx_description
1 polymer ?
#
loop_
_entity_poly.entity_id
_entity_poly.type
_entity_poly.pdbx_seq_one_letter_code
_entity_poly.pdbx_strand_id
1 'polypeptide(L)'
;MPRRKAFAGAALAIGAALGACTGDRSPDDRAVCAAYSAGRSHVEVVADGRVTRLLGVQEGRISPHEGFLLRLASGCSLTVRVEANTDFTGPIPLALGQTAVV
;
A
#
# COMPACT_ATOMS: atom_id res chain seq x y z
N MET A 1 -41.86 -42.61 -12.38
CA MET A 1 -41.71 -41.97 -11.06
C MET A 1 -40.45 -42.52 -10.36
N PRO A 2 -39.74 -41.72 -9.56
CA PRO A 2 -38.26 -41.73 -9.35
C PRO A 2 -37.79 -42.58 -8.13
N ARG A 3 -36.50 -42.91 -7.91
CA ARG A 3 -35.47 -42.12 -7.18
C ARG A 3 -34.12 -42.89 -7.18
N ARG A 4 -33.04 -42.37 -7.78
CA ARG A 4 -31.92 -41.56 -7.19
C ARG A 4 -31.11 -42.29 -6.11
N LYS A 5 -29.93 -42.80 -6.48
CA LYS A 5 -28.55 -42.29 -6.20
C LYS A 5 -28.06 -42.51 -4.75
N ALA A 6 -27.18 -43.50 -4.56
CA ALA A 6 -26.32 -43.59 -3.37
C ALA A 6 -25.09 -42.70 -3.61
N PHE A 7 -24.99 -41.62 -2.83
CA PHE A 7 -23.88 -40.69 -2.84
C PHE A 7 -22.68 -41.32 -2.12
N ALA A 8 -21.56 -41.43 -2.83
CA ALA A 8 -20.25 -41.67 -2.24
C ALA A 8 -19.94 -40.53 -1.26
N GLY A 9 -19.66 -40.88 -0.01
CA GLY A 9 -19.32 -39.94 1.05
C GLY A 9 -18.02 -39.22 0.71
N ALA A 10 -18.13 -37.93 0.38
CA ALA A 10 -16.99 -37.04 0.26
C ALA A 10 -16.51 -36.67 1.67
N ALA A 11 -15.29 -37.09 2.02
CA ALA A 11 -14.58 -36.59 3.18
C ALA A 11 -14.30 -35.10 3.00
N LEU A 12 -14.92 -34.27 3.83
CA LEU A 12 -14.74 -32.83 3.81
C LEU A 12 -13.43 -32.48 4.53
N ALA A 13 -12.38 -32.21 3.75
CA ALA A 13 -11.10 -31.74 4.26
C ALA A 13 -11.25 -30.31 4.82
N ILE A 14 -11.34 -30.20 6.15
CA ILE A 14 -11.22 -28.93 6.87
C ILE A 14 -9.74 -28.79 7.23
N GLY A 15 -9.00 -28.00 6.48
CA GLY A 15 -7.59 -27.76 6.80
C GLY A 15 -6.84 -26.96 5.75
N ALA A 16 -7.04 -25.63 5.75
CA ALA A 16 -6.06 -24.64 5.30
C ALA A 16 -6.69 -23.23 5.39
N ALA A 17 -6.74 -22.64 6.59
CA ALA A 17 -7.15 -21.23 6.75
C ALA A 17 -6.25 -20.48 7.75
N LEU A 18 -4.96 -20.85 7.82
CA LEU A 18 -3.97 -20.18 8.67
C LEU A 18 -2.74 -19.83 7.82
N GLY A 19 -2.80 -18.76 7.03
CA GLY A 19 -1.65 -18.35 6.23
C GLY A 19 -1.69 -16.98 5.56
N ALA A 20 -2.74 -16.17 5.72
CA ALA A 20 -2.90 -14.93 4.98
C ALA A 20 -2.62 -13.64 5.79
N CYS A 21 -1.90 -13.72 6.90
CA CYS A 21 -1.74 -12.58 7.82
C CYS A 21 -0.30 -12.08 7.97
N THR A 22 0.55 -12.12 6.94
CA THR A 22 1.78 -11.30 6.86
C THR A 22 2.28 -11.29 5.41
N GLY A 23 1.55 -10.64 4.51
CA GLY A 23 2.06 -10.39 3.16
C GLY A 23 2.71 -9.02 3.13
N ASP A 24 4.05 -8.97 3.11
CA ASP A 24 4.75 -7.76 2.62
C ASP A 24 4.18 -7.46 1.24
N ARG A 25 3.38 -6.39 1.13
CA ARG A 25 2.83 -5.99 -0.16
C ARG A 25 3.98 -5.41 -0.98
N SER A 26 4.25 -6.04 -2.12
CA SER A 26 5.21 -5.51 -3.09
C SER A 26 4.68 -4.19 -3.65
N PRO A 27 5.55 -3.19 -3.94
CA PRO A 27 5.13 -1.96 -4.58
C PRO A 27 4.39 -2.20 -5.89
N ASP A 28 3.28 -1.48 -6.09
CA ASP A 28 2.46 -1.53 -7.31
C ASP A 28 2.04 -0.11 -7.73
N ASP A 29 2.95 0.59 -8.41
CA ASP A 29 2.69 1.93 -8.94
C ASP A 29 1.50 1.95 -9.92
N ARG A 30 1.18 0.82 -10.58
CA ARG A 30 0.04 0.77 -11.51
C ARG A 30 -1.28 0.89 -10.76
N ALA A 31 -1.38 0.29 -9.57
CA ALA A 31 -2.55 0.47 -8.70
C ALA A 31 -2.72 1.94 -8.28
N VAL A 32 -1.62 2.65 -7.99
CA VAL A 32 -1.62 4.09 -7.70
C VAL A 32 -2.16 4.86 -8.90
N CYS A 33 -1.60 4.63 -10.09
CA CYS A 33 -2.02 5.29 -11.32
C CYS A 33 -3.51 5.06 -11.63
N ALA A 34 -3.97 3.81 -11.49
CA ALA A 34 -5.36 3.45 -11.74
C ALA A 34 -6.31 4.13 -10.73
N ALA A 35 -5.96 4.13 -9.44
CA ALA A 35 -6.75 4.81 -8.42
C ALA A 35 -6.85 6.33 -8.69
N TYR A 36 -5.75 6.97 -9.06
CA TYR A 36 -5.73 8.38 -9.42
C TYR A 36 -6.59 8.68 -10.64
N SER A 37 -6.43 7.92 -11.73
CA SER A 37 -7.22 8.12 -12.96
C SER A 37 -8.73 7.91 -12.76
N ALA A 38 -9.10 7.06 -11.81
CA ALA A 38 -10.49 6.79 -11.46
C ALA A 38 -11.05 7.74 -10.38
N GLY A 39 -10.25 8.72 -9.91
CA GLY A 39 -10.66 9.65 -8.86
C GLY A 39 -11.01 8.98 -7.53
N ARG A 40 -10.43 7.80 -7.24
CA ARG A 40 -10.70 7.07 -6.01
C ARG A 40 -9.90 7.63 -4.85
N SER A 41 -10.49 7.60 -3.66
CA SER A 41 -9.88 8.02 -2.40
C SER A 41 -10.00 6.92 -1.35
N HIS A 42 -9.22 7.01 -0.27
CA HIS A 42 -9.18 6.00 0.80
C HIS A 42 -8.79 4.60 0.28
N VAL A 43 -7.88 4.55 -0.70
CA VAL A 43 -7.32 3.31 -1.25
C VAL A 43 -5.96 3.07 -0.61
N GLU A 44 -5.76 1.87 -0.07
CA GLU A 44 -4.46 1.42 0.40
C GLU A 44 -3.65 0.86 -0.77
N VAL A 45 -2.44 1.38 -0.96
CA VAL A 45 -1.49 1.01 -2.03
C VAL A 45 -0.09 1.05 -1.46
N VAL A 46 0.84 0.33 -2.09
CA VAL A 46 2.28 0.45 -1.81
C VAL A 46 2.92 1.02 -3.06
N ALA A 47 3.71 2.08 -2.91
CA ALA A 47 4.34 2.79 -4.02
C ALA A 47 5.87 2.74 -3.89
N ASP A 48 6.56 2.69 -5.03
CA ASP A 48 8.02 2.88 -5.10
C ASP A 48 8.33 4.15 -5.90
N GLY A 49 9.33 4.89 -5.45
CA GLY A 49 9.70 6.11 -6.14
C GLY A 49 10.92 6.80 -5.58
N ARG A 50 11.20 7.95 -6.20
CA ARG A 50 12.34 8.80 -5.86
C ARG A 50 11.88 10.08 -5.18
N VAL A 51 12.48 10.41 -4.05
CA VAL A 51 12.23 11.66 -3.34
C VAL A 51 12.73 12.81 -4.20
N THR A 52 11.82 13.72 -4.57
CA THR A 52 12.11 14.88 -5.42
C THR A 52 12.12 16.19 -4.64
N ARG A 53 11.45 16.23 -3.48
CA ARG A 53 11.43 17.40 -2.61
C ARG A 53 11.14 16.98 -1.17
N LEU A 54 11.91 17.51 -0.22
CA LEU A 54 11.56 17.49 1.20
C LEU A 54 10.73 18.73 1.50
N LEU A 55 9.63 18.56 2.23
CA LEU A 55 8.73 19.65 2.64
C LEU A 55 8.99 20.11 4.09
N GLY A 56 9.88 19.40 4.80
CA GLY A 56 10.18 19.63 6.20
C GLY A 56 9.08 19.14 7.14
N VAL A 57 9.30 19.38 8.43
CA VAL A 57 8.35 19.06 9.50
C VAL A 57 7.27 20.12 9.54
N GLN A 58 6.02 19.69 9.52
CA GLN A 58 4.83 20.54 9.64
C GLN A 58 4.03 20.12 10.87
N GLU A 59 3.40 21.08 11.54
CA GLU A 59 2.45 20.81 12.61
C GLU A 59 1.22 20.10 12.03
N GLY A 60 0.92 18.90 12.53
CA GLY A 60 -0.29 18.16 12.20
C GLY A 60 -1.34 18.22 13.30
N ARG A 61 -2.54 17.69 13.01
CA ARG A 61 -3.66 17.68 13.97
C ARG A 61 -3.38 16.81 15.19
N ILE A 62 -2.72 15.68 14.98
CA ILE A 62 -2.38 14.71 16.03
C ILE A 62 -0.94 14.94 16.48
N SER A 63 -0.04 15.14 15.53
CA SER A 63 1.37 15.37 15.77
C SER A 63 2.07 15.99 14.58
N PRO A 64 3.32 16.46 14.78
CA PRO A 64 4.17 16.84 13.67
C PRO A 64 4.31 15.67 12.68
N HIS A 65 4.35 16.03 11.40
CA HIS A 65 4.59 15.10 10.32
C HIS A 65 5.63 15.70 9.38
N GLU A 66 6.51 14.85 8.86
CA GLU A 66 7.42 15.24 7.81
C GLU A 66 6.81 14.91 6.45
N GLY A 67 6.78 15.90 5.57
CA GLY A 67 6.25 15.76 4.22
C GLY A 67 7.35 15.62 3.18
N PHE A 68 7.11 14.88 2.11
CA PHE A 68 7.96 14.88 0.93
C PHE A 68 7.19 14.57 -0.35
N LEU A 69 7.76 14.94 -1.49
CA LEU A 69 7.24 14.61 -2.82
C LEU A 69 8.01 13.44 -3.42
N LEU A 70 7.30 12.37 -3.73
CA LEU A 70 7.82 11.15 -4.34
C LEU A 70 7.40 11.10 -5.82
N ARG A 71 8.35 11.00 -6.74
CA ARG A 71 8.06 10.69 -8.15
C ARG A 71 8.06 9.18 -8.30
N LEU A 72 6.95 8.63 -8.78
CA LEU A 72 6.81 7.18 -8.98
C LEU A 72 7.91 6.66 -9.92
N ALA A 73 8.48 5.51 -9.57
CA ALA A 73 9.54 4.88 -10.35
C ALA A 73 9.00 4.33 -11.68
N SER A 74 7.75 3.87 -11.67
CA SER A 74 7.13 3.20 -12.82
C SER A 74 5.63 3.49 -12.94
N GLY A 75 4.99 2.91 -13.94
CA GLY A 75 3.53 3.00 -14.15
C GLY A 75 3.07 4.30 -14.81
N CYS A 76 3.32 5.45 -14.18
CA CYS A 76 2.92 6.76 -14.68
C CYS A 76 3.80 7.89 -14.12
N SER A 77 3.80 9.05 -14.80
CA SER A 77 4.58 10.23 -14.42
C SER A 77 3.96 11.06 -13.28
N LEU A 78 3.37 10.39 -12.28
CA LEU A 78 2.77 11.05 -11.12
C LEU A 78 3.80 11.43 -10.07
N THR A 79 3.47 12.48 -9.32
CA THR A 79 4.17 12.87 -8.10
C THR A 79 3.19 12.76 -6.94
N VAL A 80 3.55 11.94 -5.96
CA VAL A 80 2.77 11.68 -4.75
C VAL A 80 3.31 12.54 -3.63
N ARG A 81 2.43 13.21 -2.89
CA ARG A 81 2.77 13.82 -1.60
C ARG A 81 2.61 12.76 -0.53
N VAL A 82 3.67 12.52 0.22
CA VAL A 82 3.69 11.59 1.34
C VAL A 82 3.77 12.41 2.62
N GLU A 83 2.97 12.04 3.62
CA GLU A 83 2.98 12.61 4.96
C GLU A 83 3.25 11.49 5.96
N ALA A 84 4.40 11.52 6.61
CA ALA A 84 4.81 10.52 7.60
C ALA A 84 4.74 11.12 9.00
N ASN A 85 4.01 10.47 9.90
CA ASN A 85 3.86 10.93 11.29
C ASN A 85 5.16 10.70 12.07
N THR A 86 5.65 11.72 12.78
CA THR A 86 6.88 11.59 13.56
C THR A 86 6.67 10.94 14.92
N ASP A 87 5.43 10.72 15.38
CA ASP A 87 5.15 10.14 16.70
C ASP A 87 5.64 8.71 16.88
N PHE A 88 5.68 7.93 15.80
CA PHE A 88 6.02 6.50 15.90
C PHE A 88 7.52 6.27 15.98
N THR A 89 8.33 7.08 15.29
CA THR A 89 9.78 6.81 15.13
C THR A 89 10.66 8.06 15.13
N GLY A 90 10.10 9.26 15.31
CA GLY A 90 10.77 10.51 14.97
C GLY A 90 10.91 10.70 13.45
N PRO A 91 11.60 11.78 13.00
CA PRO A 91 11.88 12.02 11.59
C PRO A 91 12.71 10.89 10.99
N ILE A 92 12.30 10.38 9.82
CA ILE A 92 13.09 9.42 9.06
C ILE A 92 14.07 10.24 8.20
N PRO A 93 15.39 10.06 8.33
CA PRO A 93 16.35 10.83 7.56
C PRO A 93 16.22 10.49 6.06
N LEU A 94 15.58 11.38 5.31
CA LEU A 94 15.42 11.29 3.85
C LEU A 94 16.35 12.28 3.14
N ALA A 95 16.89 11.84 2.00
CA ALA A 95 17.69 12.69 1.13
C ALA A 95 17.00 12.91 -0.23
N LEU A 96 17.27 14.06 -0.86
CA LEU A 96 16.85 14.29 -2.24
C LEU A 96 17.48 13.23 -3.15
N GLY A 97 16.64 12.61 -3.97
CA GLY A 97 17.05 11.54 -4.86
C GLY A 97 17.15 10.15 -4.21
N GLN A 98 16.84 10.01 -2.93
CA GLN A 98 16.70 8.71 -2.30
C GLN A 98 15.51 7.95 -2.89
N THR A 99 15.66 6.64 -3.07
CA THR A 99 14.53 5.73 -3.36
C THR A 99 13.82 5.39 -2.06
N ALA A 100 12.50 5.40 -2.07
CA ALA A 100 11.67 5.05 -0.93
C ALA A 100 10.46 4.23 -1.37
N VAL A 101 10.13 3.24 -0.55
CA VAL A 101 8.86 2.49 -0.62
C VAL A 101 7.95 3.03 0.47
N VAL A 102 6.71 3.37 0.11
CA VAL A 102 5.70 3.97 1.00
C VAL A 102 4.38 3.23 0.92
#